data_AF-A0AAV6B3Z0-F1
#
_entry.id   AF-A0AAV6B3Z0-F1
#
_cell.length_a   1.000
_cell.length_b   1.000
_cell.length_c   1.000
_cell.angle_alpha   90.00
_cell.angle_beta   90.00
_cell.angle_gamma   90.00
#
_symmetry.space_group_name_H-M   'P 1'
#
loop_
_entity.id
_entity.type
_entity.pdbx_description
1 polymer ?
#
loop_
_entity_poly.entity_id
_entity_poly.type
_entity_poly.pdbx_seq_one_letter_code
_entity_poly.pdbx_strand_id
1 'polypeptide(L)'
;MAEEAIRFNWQWPAGRKPDYKLLIDVSKIRKESSGLFGLKKSESIGDQLPEATEVVGRVISGREQLVGKEVIFRAPRGELKEVVAGQRAAVAIIERDNRDTNICVCIVGVPKNLRDAELQAWLRDLKCE
;
A
#
# COMPACT_ATOMS: atom_id res chain seq x y z
N MET A 1 12.43 -7.42 20.46
CA MET A 1 12.66 -7.79 19.05
C MET A 1 11.83 -6.83 18.22
N ALA A 2 12.42 -6.05 17.32
CA ALA A 2 11.66 -5.16 16.45
C ALA A 2 10.97 -6.04 15.40
N GLU A 3 9.64 -6.01 15.34
CA GLU A 3 8.87 -6.75 14.34
C GLU A 3 9.23 -6.16 12.96
N GLU A 4 9.69 -7.01 12.04
CA GLU A 4 10.15 -6.58 10.72
C GLU A 4 8.95 -6.18 9.86
N ALA A 5 8.92 -4.94 9.37
CA ALA A 5 7.80 -4.41 8.60
C ALA A 5 7.64 -5.14 7.26
N ILE A 6 6.41 -5.48 6.88
CA ILE A 6 6.12 -6.22 5.65
C ILE A 6 6.09 -5.23 4.47
N ARG A 7 6.96 -5.44 3.47
CA ARG A 7 7.02 -4.61 2.27
C ARG A 7 6.18 -5.20 1.14
N PHE A 8 5.43 -4.34 0.47
CA PHE A 8 4.63 -4.67 -0.70
C PHE A 8 5.15 -3.90 -1.92
N ASN A 9 5.27 -4.59 -3.05
CA ASN A 9 5.65 -3.97 -4.32
C ASN A 9 4.41 -3.42 -5.00
N TRP A 10 4.54 -2.30 -5.72
CA TRP A 10 3.42 -1.76 -6.48
C TRP A 10 3.51 -2.10 -7.95
N GLN A 11 2.34 -2.35 -8.56
CA GLN A 11 2.17 -2.47 -10.01
C GLN A 11 0.80 -1.92 -10.40
N TRP A 12 0.66 -1.37 -11.61
CA TRP A 12 -0.65 -0.97 -12.13
C TRP A 12 -1.66 -2.13 -12.13
N PRO A 13 -2.95 -1.88 -11.86
CA PRO A 13 -3.96 -2.94 -11.81
C PRO A 13 -4.06 -3.72 -13.13
N ALA A 14 -3.98 -3.03 -14.28
CA ALA A 14 -3.99 -3.64 -15.62
C ALA A 14 -5.15 -4.65 -15.84
N GLY A 15 -6.34 -4.35 -15.29
CA GLY A 15 -7.53 -5.22 -15.36
C GLY A 15 -7.49 -6.44 -14.44
N ARG A 16 -6.45 -6.61 -13.62
CA ARG A 16 -6.36 -7.70 -12.64
C ARG A 16 -7.27 -7.43 -11.46
N LYS A 17 -7.90 -8.50 -10.94
CA LYS A 17 -8.74 -8.44 -9.74
C LYS A 17 -7.87 -8.64 -8.50
N PRO A 18 -8.08 -7.85 -7.43
CA PRO A 18 -7.38 -8.09 -6.17
C PRO A 18 -7.89 -9.36 -5.49
N ASP A 19 -6.99 -10.11 -4.88
CA ASP A 19 -7.31 -11.31 -4.09
C ASP A 19 -7.87 -10.92 -2.73
N TYR A 20 -7.32 -9.88 -2.12
CA TYR A 20 -7.82 -9.33 -0.87
C TYR A 20 -7.58 -7.83 -0.75
N LYS A 21 -8.26 -7.24 0.22
CA LYS A 21 -8.13 -5.82 0.56
C LYS A 21 -7.74 -5.68 2.03
N LEU A 22 -6.92 -4.69 2.30
CA LEU A 22 -6.49 -4.32 3.64
C LEU A 22 -7.03 -2.93 3.96
N LEU A 23 -7.35 -2.74 5.23
CA LEU A 23 -7.54 -1.41 5.80
C LEU A 23 -6.36 -1.14 6.71
N ILE A 24 -5.69 -0.02 6.50
CA ILE A 24 -4.52 0.40 7.26
C ILE A 24 -4.78 1.73 7.95
N ASP A 25 -4.14 1.93 9.09
CA ASP A 25 -3.94 3.24 9.69
C ASP A 25 -2.60 3.80 9.21
N VAL A 26 -2.63 4.89 8.45
CA VAL A 26 -1.44 5.46 7.81
C VAL A 26 -0.66 6.26 8.83
N SER A 27 0.51 5.78 9.22
CA SER A 27 1.36 6.48 10.17
C SER A 27 2.23 7.53 9.48
N LYS A 28 2.74 7.24 8.28
CA LYS A 28 3.71 8.10 7.57
C LYS A 28 3.53 8.00 6.05
N ILE A 29 3.73 9.13 5.38
CA ILE A 29 3.86 9.21 3.92
C ILE A 29 5.16 9.96 3.63
N ARG A 30 6.04 9.39 2.82
CA ARG A 30 7.36 9.97 2.54
C ARG A 30 7.71 9.81 1.07
N LYS A 31 8.18 10.87 0.44
CA LYS A 31 8.82 10.74 -0.87
C LYS A 31 10.06 9.85 -0.71
N GLU A 32 10.22 8.90 -1.61
CA GLU A 32 11.47 8.17 -1.70
C GLU A 32 12.52 9.14 -2.24
N SER A 33 13.32 9.72 -1.35
CA SER A 33 14.44 10.55 -1.78
C SER A 33 15.45 9.66 -2.48
N SER A 34 15.53 9.77 -3.81
CA SER A 34 16.75 9.42 -4.54
C SER A 34 17.87 10.24 -3.92
N GLY A 35 18.73 9.60 -3.12
CA GLY A 35 19.81 10.26 -2.43
C GLY A 35 20.65 11.06 -3.41
N LEU A 36 20.90 12.34 -3.07
CA LEU A 36 21.66 13.33 -3.84
C LEU A 36 23.17 13.02 -3.90
N PHE A 37 23.54 11.74 -3.79
CA PHE A 37 24.90 11.23 -3.86
C PHE A 37 24.86 9.93 -4.65
N GLY A 38 25.19 10.04 -5.94
CA GLY A 38 25.48 8.89 -6.76
C GLY A 38 26.58 8.06 -6.09
N LEU A 39 26.32 6.77 -5.89
CA LEU A 39 27.25 5.66 -6.04
C LEU A 39 26.60 4.41 -5.41
N LYS A 40 26.27 3.46 -6.30
CA LYS A 40 26.05 2.04 -6.02
C LYS A 40 24.93 1.71 -5.02
N LYS A 41 23.71 1.54 -5.52
CA LYS A 41 22.85 0.47 -5.01
C LYS A 41 22.12 -0.22 -6.18
N SER A 42 22.66 -1.39 -6.47
CA SER A 42 22.21 -2.50 -7.30
C SER A 42 20.86 -2.37 -7.98
N GLU A 43 20.94 -2.47 -9.30
CA GLU A 43 19.98 -3.11 -10.21
C GLU A 43 18.84 -3.85 -9.51
N SER A 44 17.71 -3.16 -9.37
CA SER A 44 16.41 -3.77 -9.61
C SER A 44 15.78 -2.95 -10.72
N ILE A 45 16.28 -3.21 -11.93
CA ILE A 45 15.60 -2.92 -13.19
C ILE A 45 14.25 -3.62 -13.08
N GLY A 46 13.18 -2.85 -12.90
CA GLY A 46 11.83 -3.40 -12.72
C GLY A 46 10.75 -2.35 -12.91
N ASP A 47 10.78 -1.23 -12.18
CA ASP A 47 9.81 -0.15 -12.38
C ASP A 47 10.38 1.18 -11.84
N GLN A 48 10.72 2.10 -12.75
CA GLN A 48 10.98 3.49 -12.38
C GLN A 48 9.63 4.17 -12.09
N LEU A 49 9.18 4.07 -10.84
CA LEU A 49 7.95 4.74 -10.42
C LEU A 49 8.17 6.26 -10.41
N PRO A 50 7.43 7.04 -11.20
CA PRO A 50 7.53 8.50 -11.16
C PRO A 50 7.11 8.99 -9.78
N GLU A 51 7.93 9.82 -9.14
CA GLU A 51 7.72 10.31 -7.78
C GLU A 51 7.35 9.20 -6.77
N ALA A 52 8.15 8.12 -6.75
CA ALA A 52 8.00 7.03 -5.80
C ALA A 52 7.78 7.56 -4.36
N THR A 53 6.69 7.13 -3.75
CA THR A 53 6.28 7.54 -2.40
C THR A 53 6.00 6.30 -1.56
N GLU A 54 6.61 6.25 -0.38
CA GLU A 54 6.35 5.21 0.61
C GLU A 54 5.19 5.61 1.52
N VAL A 55 4.23 4.70 1.68
CA VAL A 55 3.14 4.76 2.66
C VAL A 55 3.41 3.69 3.71
N VAL A 56 3.59 4.13 4.95
CA VAL A 56 3.78 3.25 6.10
C VAL A 56 2.51 3.28 6.93
N GLY A 57 2.03 2.11 7.33
CA GLY A 57 0.85 2.00 8.17
C GLY A 57 0.78 0.69 8.92
N ARG A 58 -0.20 0.58 9.81
CA ARG A 58 -0.52 -0.65 10.52
C ARG A 58 -1.83 -1.23 9.99
N VAL A 59 -1.87 -2.53 9.73
CA VAL A 59 -3.11 -3.20 9.28
C VAL A 59 -4.09 -3.27 10.44
N ILE A 60 -5.30 -2.77 10.23
CA ILE A 60 -6.39 -2.78 11.22
C ILE A 60 -7.54 -3.72 10.83
N SER A 61 -7.68 -4.06 9.55
CA SER A 61 -8.65 -5.06 9.07
C SER A 61 -8.19 -5.66 7.74
N GLY A 62 -8.66 -6.88 7.44
CA GLY A 62 -8.34 -7.61 6.21
C GLY A 62 -7.87 -9.02 6.51
N ARG A 63 -6.76 -9.45 5.90
CA ARG A 63 -6.21 -10.78 6.11
C ARG A 63 -5.69 -10.95 7.53
N GLU A 64 -6.21 -11.96 8.24
CA GLU A 64 -5.95 -12.20 9.67
C GLU A 64 -4.46 -12.20 10.02
N GLN A 65 -3.62 -12.86 9.21
CA GLN A 65 -2.17 -12.97 9.45
C GLN A 65 -1.40 -11.65 9.31
N LEU A 66 -2.04 -10.61 8.77
CA LEU A 66 -1.46 -9.27 8.60
C LEU A 66 -1.99 -8.27 9.63
N VAL A 67 -3.14 -8.52 10.25
CA VAL A 67 -3.74 -7.60 11.23
C VAL A 67 -2.76 -7.34 12.38
N GLY A 68 -2.57 -6.07 12.72
CA GLY A 68 -1.63 -5.61 13.74
C GLY A 68 -0.21 -5.35 13.23
N LYS A 69 0.17 -5.90 12.06
CA LYS A 69 1.52 -5.75 11.51
C LYS A 69 1.73 -4.38 10.86
N GLU A 70 2.97 -3.91 10.93
CA GLU A 70 3.42 -2.76 10.14
C GLU A 70 3.65 -3.18 8.69
N VAL A 71 3.15 -2.37 7.76
CA VAL A 71 3.23 -2.59 6.33
C VAL A 71 3.76 -1.34 5.63
N ILE A 72 4.54 -1.55 4.59
CA ILE A 72 5.14 -0.49 3.77
C ILE A 72 4.74 -0.74 2.32
N PHE A 73 4.11 0.25 1.70
CA PHE A 73 3.75 0.24 0.29
C PHE A 73 4.53 1.33 -0.44
N ARG A 74 5.11 1.00 -1.59
CA ARG A 74 5.82 1.96 -2.45
C ARG A 74 5.04 2.16 -3.74
N ALA A 75 4.44 3.33 -3.96
CA ALA A 75 3.63 3.60 -5.16
C ALA A 75 3.95 4.99 -5.74
N PRO A 76 3.63 5.26 -7.03
CA PRO A 76 3.72 6.60 -7.59
C PRO A 76 2.82 7.58 -6.83
N ARG A 77 3.26 8.83 -6.64
CA ARG A 77 2.48 9.84 -5.90
C ARG A 77 1.06 10.05 -6.47
N GLY A 78 0.91 9.99 -7.79
CA GLY A 78 -0.37 10.16 -8.50
C GLY A 78 -1.38 9.04 -8.20
N GLU A 79 -0.90 7.88 -7.77
CA GLU A 79 -1.72 6.70 -7.45
C GLU A 79 -2.20 6.71 -5.99
N LEU A 80 -1.61 7.56 -5.14
CA LEU A 80 -1.99 7.75 -3.74
C LEU A 80 -3.17 8.72 -3.62
N LYS A 81 -4.34 8.29 -4.09
CA LYS A 81 -5.58 9.08 -4.11
C LYS A 81 -6.08 9.31 -2.67
N GLU A 82 -6.10 10.57 -2.24
CA GLU A 82 -6.61 11.00 -0.93
C GLU A 82 -5.93 10.36 0.29
N VAL A 83 -4.75 9.74 0.12
CA VAL A 83 -4.00 9.12 1.22
C VAL A 83 -3.31 10.21 2.04
N VAL A 84 -3.59 10.22 3.35
CA VAL A 84 -3.05 11.22 4.29
C VAL A 84 -2.56 10.52 5.55
N ALA A 85 -1.41 10.96 6.10
CA ALA A 85 -0.92 10.44 7.38
C ALA A 85 -1.85 10.82 8.54
N GLY A 86 -2.02 9.90 9.48
CA GLY A 86 -3.00 9.98 10.58
C GLY A 86 -4.42 9.63 10.16
N GLN A 87 -4.63 9.13 8.94
CA GLN A 87 -5.95 8.68 8.45
C GLN A 87 -5.88 7.23 8.00
N ARG A 88 -7.06 6.64 7.82
CA ARG A 88 -7.19 5.28 7.30
C ARG A 88 -7.05 5.28 5.78
N ALA A 89 -6.47 4.22 5.23
CA ALA A 89 -6.45 3.96 3.81
C ALA A 89 -6.85 2.51 3.53
N ALA A 90 -7.51 2.28 2.40
CA ALA A 90 -7.71 0.97 1.84
C ALA A 90 -6.63 0.64 0.84
N VAL A 91 -6.23 -0.63 0.83
CA VAL A 91 -5.22 -1.15 -0.08
C VAL A 91 -5.76 -2.42 -0.74
N ALA A 92 -5.58 -2.55 -2.05
CA ALA A 92 -5.95 -3.75 -2.78
C ALA A 92 -4.69 -4.53 -3.18
N ILE A 93 -4.68 -5.83 -2.87
CA ILE A 93 -3.51 -6.69 -3.02
C ILE A 93 -3.83 -7.85 -3.95
N ILE A 94 -2.87 -8.15 -4.83
CA ILE A 94 -2.79 -9.41 -5.56
C ILE A 94 -1.75 -10.28 -4.86
N GLU A 95 -2.20 -11.44 -4.40
CA GLU A 95 -1.36 -12.49 -3.84
C GLU A 95 -0.54 -13.13 -4.96
N ARG A 96 0.72 -13.44 -4.68
CA ARG A 96 1.57 -14.23 -5.55
C ARG A 96 1.90 -15.54 -4.84
N ASP A 97 1.80 -16.65 -5.55
CA ASP A 97 2.19 -17.96 -5.02
C ASP A 97 3.72 -18.09 -4.91
N ASN A 98 4.17 -18.81 -3.88
CA ASN A 98 5.49 -19.44 -3.75
C ASN A 98 6.75 -18.56 -3.99
N ARG A 99 6.94 -17.55 -3.11
CA ARG A 99 8.17 -16.74 -2.88
C ARG A 99 8.21 -15.33 -3.50
N ASP A 100 7.12 -14.88 -4.10
CA ASP A 100 7.03 -13.49 -4.57
C ASP A 100 6.42 -12.55 -3.52
N THR A 101 6.89 -11.31 -3.54
CA THR A 101 6.36 -10.23 -2.70
C THR A 101 4.92 -9.89 -3.14
N ASN A 102 4.00 -9.79 -2.18
CA ASN A 102 2.61 -9.36 -2.43
C ASN A 102 2.57 -8.04 -3.25
N ILE A 103 1.68 -8.00 -4.25
CA ILE A 103 1.58 -6.86 -5.17
C ILE A 103 0.44 -5.94 -4.73
N CYS A 104 0.77 -4.73 -4.33
CA CYS A 104 -0.18 -3.65 -4.16
C CYS A 104 -0.56 -3.07 -5.52
N VAL A 105 -1.86 -3.02 -5.82
CA VAL A 105 -2.36 -2.46 -7.08
C VAL A 105 -3.14 -1.16 -6.89
N CYS A 106 -3.47 -0.79 -5.66
CA CYS A 106 -4.25 0.40 -5.37
C CYS A 106 -4.13 0.81 -3.90
N ILE A 107 -4.03 2.11 -3.64
CA ILE A 107 -4.03 2.71 -2.29
C ILE A 107 -4.94 3.93 -2.32
N VAL A 108 -6.01 3.91 -1.54
CA VAL A 108 -7.03 4.98 -1.52
C VAL A 108 -7.30 5.39 -0.09
N GLY A 109 -7.29 6.70 0.19
CA GLY A 109 -7.70 7.24 1.48
C GLY A 109 -9.16 6.93 1.77
N VAL A 110 -9.47 6.58 3.01
CA VAL A 110 -10.86 6.41 3.45
C VAL A 110 -11.51 7.80 3.56
N PRO A 111 -12.70 8.03 2.98
CA PRO A 111 -13.42 9.29 3.14
C PRO A 111 -13.67 9.61 4.62
N LYS A 112 -13.37 10.84 5.04
CA LYS A 112 -13.47 11.27 6.46
C LYS A 112 -14.87 11.17 7.05
N ASN A 113 -15.89 11.22 6.22
CA ASN A 113 -17.31 11.16 6.60
C ASN A 113 -17.86 9.73 6.63
N LEU A 114 -17.05 8.72 6.28
CA LEU A 114 -17.48 7.33 6.28
C LEU A 114 -17.45 6.79 7.72
N ARG A 115 -18.58 6.24 8.18
CA ARG A 115 -18.68 5.66 9.53
C ARG A 115 -18.07 4.27 9.57
N ASP A 116 -17.61 3.84 10.76
CA ASP A 116 -17.01 2.52 10.96
C ASP A 116 -17.94 1.37 10.54
N ALA A 117 -19.25 1.52 10.72
CA ALA A 117 -20.25 0.53 10.29
C ALA A 117 -20.35 0.39 8.76
N GLU A 118 -20.00 1.43 7.99
CA GLU A 118 -20.09 1.46 6.53
C GLU A 118 -18.77 1.07 5.86
N LEU A 119 -17.69 1.05 6.64
CA LEU A 119 -16.32 0.85 6.18
C LEU A 119 -16.11 -0.49 5.46
N GLN A 120 -16.71 -1.57 5.97
CA GLN A 120 -16.59 -2.90 5.38
C GLN A 120 -17.36 -3.02 4.06
N ALA A 121 -18.50 -2.36 3.94
CA ALA A 121 -19.24 -2.31 2.68
C ALA A 121 -18.45 -1.52 1.63
N TRP A 122 -17.99 -0.33 1.99
CA TRP A 122 -17.16 0.50 1.11
C TRP A 122 -15.86 -0.20 0.69
N LEU A 123 -15.16 -0.87 1.61
CA LEU A 123 -13.95 -1.61 1.30
C LEU A 123 -14.22 -2.73 0.28
N ARG A 124 -15.33 -3.46 0.43
CA ARG A 124 -15.75 -4.51 -0.50
C ARG A 124 -16.03 -3.96 -1.89
N ASP A 125 -16.65 -2.79 -1.97
CA ASP A 125 -17.06 -2.16 -3.23
C ASP A 125 -15.95 -1.32 -3.89
N LEU A 126 -14.84 -1.06 -3.17
CA LEU A 126 -13.69 -0.34 -3.71
C LEU A 126 -13.22 -0.94 -5.03
N LYS A 127 -13.16 -0.11 -6.07
CA LYS A 127 -12.62 -0.49 -7.38
C LYS A 127 -11.26 0.15 -7.58
N CYS A 128 -10.34 -0.63 -8.14
CA CYS A 128 -9.03 -0.18 -8.54
C CYS A 128 -9.12 0.06 -10.05
N GLU A 129 -9.18 1.33 -10.43
CA GLU A 129 -9.18 1.78 -11.83
C GLU A 129 -7.76 2.13 -12.28
#